data_AF-A0A8J7H3P7-F1
#
_entry.id   AF-A0A8J7H3P7-F1
#
_cell.length_a   1.000
_cell.length_b   1.000
_cell.length_c   1.000
_cell.angle_alpha   90.00
_cell.angle_beta   90.00
_cell.angle_gamma   90.00
#
_symmetry.space_group_name_H-M   'P 1'
#
loop_
_entity.id
_entity.type
_entity.pdbx_description
1 polymer ?
#
loop_
_entity_poly.entity_id
_entity_poly.type
_entity_poly.pdbx_seq_one_letter_code
_entity_poly.pdbx_strand_id
1 'polypeptide(L)'
;MDYAKLLKEAEEKRAALLPQIRDAKNTEELDKLELEKRRLDSEIKMLKELVGQSEDPAARSEGQVEPQGQLNPLATFRTGAKKTEENEDVYSSLEYRQAFRNYVVSGTPIPEKFRQAEERADALTVVGDVTAVIPTTILNKVIEDLTIEGKVIKRITQTSFQGGIQIPISEIKPTATWLGSEEAVSDEQKALMEAKLSFAYHVLEAKVAIGLLTSTVTLQVFEATVVKQLKKAMIDAIETAVAVGTGVGQPLGFTKYTLPAEQVISFTAAQVGSVKGWARAEAAIPEAYEDGEVYLMNKQTWEMHLNSMVDSAGQKIGLGKINEKGQKILNGREVITIDKLPGYDNAAAGDVFGVLINLEDYIINSNLNMYYKKYYNEDKNKWIHKALMIADGKMAIGEVPDGVGTKLVGAKGLIYLTKA
;
A
#
# COMPACT_ATOMS: atom_id res chain seq x y z
N MET A 1 -41.89 8.33 24.47
CA MET A 1 -42.44 6.99 24.17
C MET A 1 -41.83 6.05 25.20
N ASP A 2 -42.63 5.18 25.80
CA ASP A 2 -42.09 4.21 26.76
C ASP A 2 -41.42 3.07 25.98
N TYR A 3 -40.13 3.23 25.68
CA TYR A 3 -39.34 2.30 24.87
C TYR A 3 -39.24 0.91 25.53
N ALA A 4 -39.32 0.83 26.86
CA ALA A 4 -39.34 -0.45 27.58
C ALA A 4 -40.66 -1.21 27.35
N LYS A 5 -41.79 -0.51 27.29
CA LYS A 5 -43.09 -1.11 26.95
C LYS A 5 -43.14 -1.62 25.50
N LEU A 6 -42.59 -0.85 24.56
CA LEU A 6 -42.50 -1.25 23.14
C LEU A 6 -41.58 -2.45 22.94
N LEU A 7 -40.46 -2.51 23.67
CA LEU A 7 -39.55 -3.65 23.63
C LEU A 7 -40.26 -4.95 24.06
N LYS A 8 -41.01 -4.89 25.16
CA LYS A 8 -41.76 -6.05 25.67
C LYS A 8 -42.83 -6.52 24.68
N GLU A 9 -43.54 -5.59 24.05
CA GLU A 9 -44.55 -5.91 23.03
C GLU A 9 -43.91 -6.56 21.78
N ALA A 10 -42.73 -6.10 21.35
CA ALA A 10 -42.01 -6.68 20.23
C ALA A 10 -41.48 -8.10 20.54
N GLU A 11 -41.00 -8.33 21.77
CA GLU A 11 -40.57 -9.65 22.24
C GLU A 11 -41.74 -10.65 22.34
N GLU A 12 -42.91 -10.20 22.80
CA GLU A 12 -44.13 -11.01 22.84
C GLU A 12 -44.62 -11.38 21.42
N LYS A 13 -44.61 -10.44 20.47
CA LYS A 13 -44.96 -10.71 19.06
C LYS A 13 -43.99 -11.70 18.42
N ARG A 14 -42.69 -11.58 18.69
CA ARG A 14 -41.68 -12.54 18.23
C ARG A 14 -41.94 -13.94 18.81
N ALA A 15 -42.24 -14.03 20.10
CA ALA A 15 -42.52 -15.31 20.76
C ALA A 15 -43.77 -15.98 20.18
N ALA A 16 -44.79 -15.21 19.82
CA ALA A 16 -46.02 -15.72 19.19
C ALA A 16 -45.80 -16.22 17.74
N LEU A 17 -44.79 -15.70 17.02
CA LEU A 17 -44.46 -16.13 15.65
C LEU A 17 -43.68 -17.46 15.61
N LEU A 18 -42.89 -17.79 16.64
CA LEU A 18 -42.08 -19.01 16.70
C LEU A 18 -42.88 -20.33 16.53
N PRO A 19 -44.05 -20.53 17.18
CA PRO A 19 -44.86 -21.72 16.92
C PRO A 19 -45.48 -21.72 15.51
N GLN A 20 -45.84 -20.56 14.96
CA GLN A 20 -46.41 -20.46 13.61
C GLN A 20 -45.39 -20.83 12.51
N ILE A 21 -44.12 -20.46 12.70
CA ILE A 21 -43.00 -20.88 11.83
C ILE A 21 -42.81 -22.40 11.91
N ARG A 22 -42.96 -22.99 13.11
CA ARG A 22 -42.78 -24.43 13.32
C ARG A 22 -43.90 -25.27 12.68
N ASP A 23 -45.12 -24.73 12.62
CA ASP A 23 -46.30 -25.42 12.10
C ASP A 23 -46.64 -25.08 10.63
N ALA A 24 -45.82 -24.24 9.97
CA ALA A 24 -46.03 -23.85 8.57
C ALA A 24 -45.85 -25.05 7.61
N LYS A 25 -46.84 -25.27 6.74
CA LYS A 25 -46.86 -26.43 5.80
C LYS A 25 -46.44 -26.08 4.38
N ASN A 26 -46.42 -24.80 4.02
CA ASN A 26 -46.05 -24.28 2.69
C ASN A 26 -44.81 -23.38 2.76
N THR A 27 -43.95 -23.47 1.75
CA THR A 27 -42.68 -22.70 1.66
C THR A 27 -42.90 -21.19 1.56
N GLU A 28 -43.93 -20.74 0.84
CA GLU A 28 -44.24 -19.30 0.71
C GLU A 28 -44.77 -18.66 2.01
N GLU A 29 -45.42 -19.44 2.87
CA GLU A 29 -45.89 -18.96 4.19
C GLU A 29 -44.72 -18.91 5.17
N LEU A 30 -43.82 -19.88 5.11
CA LEU A 30 -42.60 -19.91 5.90
C LEU A 30 -41.71 -18.71 5.60
N ASP A 31 -41.49 -18.38 4.31
CA ASP A 31 -40.67 -17.23 3.90
C ASP A 31 -41.22 -15.90 4.41
N LYS A 32 -42.56 -15.73 4.41
CA LYS A 32 -43.21 -14.52 4.93
C LYS A 32 -43.06 -14.40 6.44
N LEU A 33 -43.26 -15.48 7.17
CA LEU A 33 -43.10 -15.53 8.63
C LEU A 33 -41.64 -15.33 9.06
N GLU A 34 -40.68 -15.89 8.32
CA GLU A 34 -39.26 -15.65 8.57
C GLU A 34 -38.85 -14.20 8.32
N LEU A 35 -39.39 -13.57 7.27
CA LEU A 35 -39.13 -12.16 6.97
C LEU A 35 -39.69 -11.24 8.07
N GLU A 36 -40.90 -11.54 8.56
CA GLU A 36 -41.51 -10.81 9.68
C GLU A 36 -40.72 -11.00 10.99
N LYS A 37 -40.23 -12.21 11.26
CA LYS A 37 -39.33 -12.48 12.38
C LYS A 37 -38.02 -11.67 12.27
N ARG A 38 -37.40 -11.59 11.09
CA ARG A 38 -36.16 -10.79 10.89
C ARG A 38 -36.39 -9.30 11.09
N ARG A 39 -37.57 -8.78 10.72
CA ARG A 39 -37.97 -7.40 11.01
C ARG A 39 -38.09 -7.16 12.51
N LEU A 40 -38.81 -8.03 13.22
CA LEU A 40 -38.96 -7.95 14.68
C LEU A 40 -37.61 -8.09 15.41
N ASP A 41 -36.73 -8.99 14.95
CA ASP A 41 -35.37 -9.15 15.51
C ASP A 41 -34.55 -7.84 15.36
N SER A 42 -34.70 -7.14 14.23
CA SER A 42 -34.03 -5.85 13.99
C SER A 42 -34.63 -4.73 14.84
N GLU A 43 -35.96 -4.72 15.01
CA GLU A 43 -36.66 -3.75 15.85
C GLU A 43 -36.32 -3.92 17.34
N ILE A 44 -36.29 -5.16 17.84
CA ILE A 44 -35.85 -5.50 19.20
C ILE A 44 -34.41 -5.05 19.44
N LYS A 45 -33.51 -5.22 18.46
CA LYS A 45 -32.12 -4.77 18.58
C LYS A 45 -32.03 -3.26 18.73
N MET A 46 -32.75 -2.50 17.89
CA MET A 46 -32.80 -1.03 17.97
C MET A 46 -33.42 -0.56 19.30
N LEU A 47 -34.51 -1.19 19.74
CA LEU A 47 -35.17 -0.85 21.00
C LEU A 47 -34.30 -1.16 22.22
N LYS A 48 -33.53 -2.26 22.22
CA LYS A 48 -32.56 -2.58 23.29
C LYS A 48 -31.42 -1.56 23.36
N GLU A 49 -30.96 -1.06 22.22
CA GLU A 49 -29.93 -0.02 22.17
C GLU A 49 -30.46 1.33 22.69
N LEU A 50 -31.71 1.68 22.34
CA LEU A 50 -32.39 2.88 22.84
C LEU A 50 -32.68 2.81 24.35
N VAL A 51 -33.09 1.65 24.87
CA VAL A 51 -33.31 1.44 26.32
C VAL A 51 -31.98 1.44 27.07
N GLY A 52 -30.93 0.81 26.52
CA GLY A 52 -29.60 0.77 27.11
C GLY A 52 -28.87 2.12 27.16
N GLN A 53 -29.27 3.10 26.35
CA GLN A 53 -28.76 4.48 26.42
C GLN A 53 -29.49 5.34 27.46
N SER A 54 -30.63 4.89 27.98
CA SER A 54 -31.44 5.62 28.96
C SER A 54 -31.15 5.29 30.42
N GLU A 55 -30.27 4.31 30.69
CA GLU A 55 -29.80 3.99 32.05
C GLU A 55 -28.31 4.36 32.20
N ASP A 56 -28.03 5.12 33.25
CA ASP A 56 -26.76 5.76 33.59
C ASP A 56 -25.54 4.80 33.55
N PRO A 57 -24.38 5.18 32.96
CA PRO A 57 -23.21 4.29 32.80
C PRO A 57 -22.42 3.95 34.09
N ALA A 58 -23.00 4.12 35.28
CA ALA A 58 -22.28 4.05 36.57
C ALA A 58 -22.63 2.86 37.48
N ALA A 59 -23.45 1.89 37.04
CA ALA A 59 -23.92 0.79 37.90
C ALA A 59 -23.67 -0.62 37.36
N ARG A 60 -22.46 -0.92 36.85
CA ARG A 60 -22.04 -2.32 36.65
C ARG A 60 -21.06 -2.74 37.74
N SER A 61 -21.60 -3.16 38.88
CA SER A 61 -20.92 -4.05 39.82
C SER A 61 -21.44 -5.48 39.68
N GLU A 62 -20.54 -6.43 39.85
CA GLU A 62 -20.71 -7.88 39.72
C GLU A 62 -21.90 -8.48 40.49
N GLY A 63 -22.49 -9.54 39.93
CA GLY A 63 -23.47 -10.39 40.61
C GLY A 63 -23.75 -11.69 39.84
N GLN A 64 -23.40 -12.82 40.45
CA GLN A 64 -23.42 -14.20 39.99
C GLN A 64 -24.74 -14.73 39.42
N VAL A 65 -24.67 -15.63 38.42
CA VAL A 65 -25.63 -16.74 38.24
C VAL A 65 -24.89 -17.98 37.70
N GLU A 66 -24.96 -19.11 38.41
CA GLU A 66 -24.51 -20.44 37.98
C GLU A 66 -25.43 -21.06 36.90
N PRO A 67 -24.92 -21.87 35.96
CA PRO A 67 -25.76 -22.59 34.99
C PRO A 67 -26.00 -24.06 35.36
N GLN A 68 -27.28 -24.47 35.38
CA GLN A 68 -27.66 -25.89 35.27
C GLN A 68 -27.48 -26.38 33.83
N GLY A 69 -26.91 -27.58 33.71
CA GLY A 69 -26.24 -28.07 32.52
C GLY A 69 -27.11 -28.61 31.37
N GLN A 70 -26.54 -28.51 30.18
CA GLN A 70 -26.68 -29.49 29.11
C GLN A 70 -25.40 -29.51 28.27
N LEU A 71 -24.93 -30.72 28.00
CA LEU A 71 -23.60 -31.05 27.51
C LEU A 71 -23.40 -30.62 26.04
N ASN A 72 -22.28 -29.95 25.76
CA ASN A 72 -21.79 -29.72 24.39
C ASN A 72 -20.43 -30.43 24.21
N PRO A 73 -20.26 -31.28 23.18
CA PRO A 73 -19.22 -32.32 23.07
C PRO A 73 -17.84 -31.81 22.58
N LEU A 74 -17.37 -30.69 23.12
CA LEU A 74 -16.03 -30.12 22.86
C LEU A 74 -15.08 -30.19 24.07
N ALA A 75 -15.52 -30.80 25.16
CA ALA A 75 -14.78 -30.87 26.43
C ALA A 75 -13.79 -32.06 26.55
N THR A 76 -13.59 -32.86 25.49
CA THR A 76 -12.74 -34.08 25.55
C THR A 76 -11.39 -33.95 24.85
N PHE A 77 -10.98 -32.74 24.42
CA PHE A 77 -9.64 -32.51 23.81
C PHE A 77 -8.81 -31.44 24.54
N ARG A 78 -9.02 -31.28 25.85
CA ARG A 78 -8.17 -30.43 26.71
C ARG A 78 -7.33 -31.26 27.69
N THR A 79 -6.48 -32.11 27.14
CA THR A 79 -5.24 -32.54 27.80
C THR A 79 -4.14 -32.57 26.75
N GLY A 80 -3.28 -31.55 26.76
CA GLY A 80 -2.09 -31.47 25.91
C GLY A 80 -2.04 -30.29 24.94
N ALA A 81 -1.86 -29.07 25.46
CA ALA A 81 -1.19 -28.00 24.72
C ALA A 81 -0.65 -26.95 25.71
N LYS A 82 0.68 -26.78 25.70
CA LYS A 82 1.40 -25.72 26.42
C LYS A 82 0.75 -24.37 26.12
N LYS A 83 0.30 -23.66 27.16
CA LYS A 83 0.17 -22.21 27.10
C LYS A 83 1.58 -21.64 27.06
N THR A 84 1.99 -21.19 25.89
CA THR A 84 3.00 -20.14 25.78
C THR A 84 2.40 -18.91 26.46
N GLU A 85 3.06 -18.39 27.49
CA GLU A 85 2.78 -17.06 28.01
C GLU A 85 3.04 -16.06 26.87
N GLU A 86 1.98 -15.56 26.24
CA GLU A 86 2.06 -14.27 25.58
C GLU A 86 2.29 -13.25 26.69
N ASN A 87 3.46 -12.60 26.67
CA ASN A 87 3.72 -11.37 27.38
C ASN A 87 2.65 -10.35 26.95
N GLU A 88 1.57 -10.20 27.72
CA GLU A 88 0.77 -8.98 27.66
C GLU A 88 1.71 -7.82 27.96
N ASP A 89 1.97 -7.00 26.95
CA ASP A 89 2.80 -5.81 27.03
C ASP A 89 2.27 -4.94 28.18
N VAL A 90 2.98 -4.94 29.31
CA VAL A 90 2.58 -4.32 30.57
C VAL A 90 2.26 -2.82 30.38
N TYR A 91 2.87 -2.20 29.36
CA TYR A 91 2.70 -0.81 28.94
C TYR A 91 1.41 -0.54 28.13
N SER A 92 0.72 -1.58 27.67
CA SER A 92 -0.54 -1.49 26.93
C SER A 92 -1.79 -1.58 27.81
N SER A 93 -1.61 -1.97 29.08
CA SER A 93 -2.69 -2.14 30.07
C SER A 93 -3.43 -0.84 30.39
N LEU A 94 -4.73 -0.96 30.69
CA LEU A 94 -5.59 0.16 31.06
C LEU A 94 -5.13 0.84 32.37
N GLU A 95 -4.53 0.07 33.27
CA GLU A 95 -3.96 0.55 34.53
C GLU A 95 -2.73 1.44 34.32
N TYR A 96 -1.80 1.06 33.42
CA TYR A 96 -0.65 1.90 33.09
C TYR A 96 -1.08 3.21 32.43
N ARG A 97 -2.16 3.20 31.61
CA ARG A 97 -2.72 4.42 31.01
C ARG A 97 -3.33 5.37 32.04
N GLN A 98 -4.02 4.84 33.05
CA GLN A 98 -4.57 5.66 34.14
C GLN A 98 -3.46 6.18 35.06
N ALA A 99 -2.45 5.37 35.38
CA ALA A 99 -1.29 5.79 36.16
C ALA A 99 -0.48 6.87 35.43
N PHE A 100 -0.27 6.72 34.11
CA PHE A 100 0.40 7.71 33.28
C PHE A 100 -0.41 9.01 33.16
N ARG A 101 -1.75 8.93 33.01
CA ARG A 101 -2.64 10.10 33.03
C ARG A 101 -2.52 10.87 34.33
N ASN A 102 -2.51 10.18 35.48
CA ASN A 102 -2.40 10.79 36.79
C ASN A 102 -1.00 11.35 37.05
N TYR A 103 0.05 10.71 36.53
CA TYR A 103 1.41 11.25 36.57
C TYR A 103 1.53 12.57 35.77
N VAL A 104 0.92 12.64 34.58
CA VAL A 104 0.97 13.83 33.73
C VAL A 104 0.10 14.99 34.25
N VAL A 105 -1.06 14.68 34.85
CA VAL A 105 -2.02 15.72 35.30
C VAL A 105 -1.74 16.20 36.73
N SER A 106 -1.30 15.31 37.62
CA SER A 106 -1.15 15.61 39.06
C SER A 106 0.26 15.37 39.62
N GLY A 107 1.22 14.91 38.82
CA GLY A 107 2.60 14.66 39.27
C GLY A 107 2.74 13.47 40.24
N THR A 108 1.71 12.66 40.41
CA THR A 108 1.72 11.51 41.32
C THR A 108 2.59 10.39 40.76
N PRO A 109 3.65 9.94 41.46
CA PRO A 109 4.59 8.95 40.95
C PRO A 109 3.91 7.63 40.56
N ILE A 110 4.35 7.04 39.45
CA ILE A 110 3.86 5.74 38.98
C ILE A 110 4.30 4.66 39.99
N PRO A 111 3.40 3.74 40.41
CA PRO A 111 3.70 2.71 41.40
C PRO A 111 4.90 1.81 41.02
N GLU A 112 5.75 1.47 42.00
CA GLU A 112 7.01 0.73 41.83
C GLU A 112 6.91 -0.62 41.11
N LYS A 113 5.70 -1.18 41.00
CA LYS A 113 5.43 -2.45 40.30
C LYS A 113 5.76 -2.42 38.80
N PHE A 114 5.90 -1.24 38.20
CA PHE A 114 6.21 -1.06 36.78
C PHE A 114 7.65 -0.61 36.50
N ARG A 115 8.49 -0.46 37.54
CA ARG A 115 9.85 0.10 37.41
C ARG A 115 10.98 -0.96 37.42
N GLN A 116 10.67 -2.22 37.71
CA GLN A 116 11.67 -3.24 38.10
C GLN A 116 12.13 -4.21 36.98
N ALA A 117 11.99 -3.86 35.69
CA ALA A 117 12.37 -4.79 34.61
C ALA A 117 13.78 -4.59 34.00
N GLU A 118 14.54 -3.55 34.34
CA GLU A 118 15.81 -3.23 33.64
C GLU A 118 16.99 -2.86 34.57
N GLU A 119 17.33 -3.72 35.52
CA GLU A 119 18.61 -3.60 36.22
C GLU A 119 19.40 -4.90 36.17
N ARG A 120 20.24 -5.08 35.13
CA ARG A 120 21.58 -5.67 35.27
C ARG A 120 22.57 -5.13 34.23
N ALA A 121 23.62 -4.51 34.78
CA ALA A 121 25.01 -4.42 34.32
C ALA A 121 25.42 -3.27 33.36
N ASP A 122 25.68 -2.11 33.99
CA ASP A 122 26.90 -1.29 33.90
C ASP A 122 27.60 -1.11 32.55
N ALA A 123 27.42 0.08 31.95
CA ALA A 123 28.43 1.15 32.03
C ALA A 123 27.95 2.44 31.33
N LEU A 124 28.10 3.55 32.06
CA LEU A 124 27.98 4.96 31.66
C LEU A 124 26.56 5.59 31.68
N THR A 125 26.16 6.03 32.86
CA THR A 125 25.10 7.00 33.12
C THR A 125 25.67 8.42 33.21
N VAL A 126 25.09 9.38 32.48
CA VAL A 126 24.88 10.75 32.96
C VAL A 126 23.53 11.29 32.44
N VAL A 127 22.57 11.35 33.38
CA VAL A 127 21.48 12.34 33.63
C VAL A 127 20.75 12.96 32.41
N GLY A 128 19.44 12.78 32.21
CA GLY A 128 18.43 12.14 33.06
C GLY A 128 17.09 11.84 32.36
N ASP A 129 16.66 10.59 32.49
CA ASP A 129 15.42 10.13 33.15
C ASP A 129 14.08 10.80 32.84
N VAL A 130 13.73 10.99 31.57
CA VAL A 130 12.32 10.95 31.13
C VAL A 130 12.19 10.20 29.80
N THR A 131 12.40 8.89 29.81
CA THR A 131 11.95 7.99 28.74
C THR A 131 10.49 7.62 28.96
N ALA A 132 9.58 8.58 28.77
CA ALA A 132 8.18 8.24 28.52
C ALA A 132 8.09 7.61 27.12
N VAL A 133 8.17 6.28 27.06
CA VAL A 133 8.01 5.49 25.84
C VAL A 133 6.65 5.80 25.21
N ILE A 134 6.68 6.29 23.97
CA ILE A 134 5.48 6.64 23.19
C ILE A 134 4.73 5.34 22.85
N PRO A 135 3.41 5.23 23.13
CA PRO A 135 2.63 4.06 22.78
C PRO A 135 2.65 3.75 21.26
N THR A 136 2.92 2.51 20.91
CA THR A 136 3.14 1.98 19.55
C THR A 136 1.89 1.95 18.66
N THR A 137 0.71 2.30 19.17
CA THR A 137 -0.55 2.29 18.41
C THR A 137 -0.66 3.41 17.37
N ILE A 138 0.02 4.55 17.58
CA ILE A 138 0.10 5.61 16.56
C ILE A 138 1.09 5.21 15.46
N LEU A 139 2.09 4.37 15.73
CA LEU A 139 3.05 3.95 14.72
C LEU A 139 2.41 3.00 13.69
N ASN A 140 1.58 2.06 14.15
CA ASN A 140 1.01 1.00 13.31
C ASN A 140 -0.07 1.53 12.33
N LYS A 141 -0.90 2.51 12.72
CA LYS A 141 -1.86 3.13 11.79
C LYS A 141 -1.19 3.91 10.65
N VAL A 142 -0.03 4.51 10.92
CA VAL A 142 0.68 5.31 9.91
C VAL A 142 1.56 4.42 9.01
N ILE A 143 1.61 3.10 9.24
CA ILE A 143 2.23 2.11 8.34
C ILE A 143 1.20 1.53 7.37
N GLU A 144 -0.04 1.25 7.82
CA GLU A 144 -1.12 0.83 6.90
C GLU A 144 -1.51 1.94 5.91
N ASP A 145 -1.49 3.22 6.33
CA ASP A 145 -1.76 4.36 5.44
C ASP A 145 -0.64 4.61 4.39
N LEU A 146 0.60 4.15 4.63
CA LEU A 146 1.73 4.30 3.69
C LEU A 146 1.51 3.50 2.39
N THR A 147 0.89 2.33 2.48
CA THR A 147 0.59 1.44 1.34
C THR A 147 -0.60 1.89 0.49
N ILE A 148 -1.44 2.79 1.00
CA ILE A 148 -2.68 3.21 0.33
C ILE A 148 -2.44 4.42 -0.60
N GLU A 149 -1.46 5.29 -0.31
CA GLU A 149 -1.30 6.57 -1.04
C GLU A 149 -0.46 6.48 -2.33
N GLY A 150 0.50 5.55 -2.44
CA GLY A 150 1.37 5.43 -3.62
C GLY A 150 0.76 4.56 -4.72
N LYS A 151 0.67 5.08 -5.96
CA LYS A 151 0.11 4.35 -7.11
C LYS A 151 1.12 3.40 -7.74
N VAL A 152 2.39 3.79 -7.78
CA VAL A 152 3.50 3.09 -8.45
C VAL A 152 4.25 2.22 -7.46
N ILE A 153 4.54 2.74 -6.26
CA ILE A 153 5.40 2.05 -5.26
C ILE A 153 4.85 0.70 -4.79
N LYS A 154 3.53 0.47 -4.90
CA LYS A 154 2.87 -0.79 -4.53
C LYS A 154 3.02 -1.90 -5.58
N ARG A 155 3.45 -1.55 -6.79
CA ARG A 155 3.56 -2.48 -7.94
C ARG A 155 5.03 -2.75 -8.31
N ILE A 156 5.96 -2.04 -7.70
CA ILE A 156 7.40 -2.25 -7.92
C ILE A 156 7.94 -3.31 -6.96
N THR A 157 8.97 -4.01 -7.40
CA THR A 157 9.64 -5.02 -6.58
C THR A 157 10.49 -4.34 -5.51
N GLN A 158 10.19 -4.59 -4.24
CA GLN A 158 10.92 -4.03 -3.10
C GLN A 158 11.89 -5.06 -2.52
N THR A 159 13.15 -4.65 -2.34
CA THR A 159 14.23 -5.50 -1.84
C THR A 159 15.03 -4.78 -0.75
N SER A 160 15.77 -5.53 0.05
CA SER A 160 16.61 -5.03 1.16
C SER A 160 18.01 -5.63 1.12
N PHE A 161 18.60 -5.69 -0.07
CA PHE A 161 19.97 -6.13 -0.26
C PHE A 161 20.95 -5.15 0.38
N GLN A 162 21.90 -5.69 1.14
CA GLN A 162 23.07 -4.93 1.56
C GLN A 162 23.90 -4.58 0.32
N GLY A 163 24.26 -3.32 0.17
CA GLY A 163 24.95 -2.77 -1.00
C GLY A 163 26.30 -3.44 -1.27
N GLY A 164 26.67 -3.46 -2.55
CA GLY A 164 27.81 -4.22 -3.05
C GLY A 164 27.44 -5.59 -3.65
N ILE A 165 26.19 -6.04 -3.49
CA ILE A 165 25.68 -7.25 -4.15
C ILE A 165 25.38 -6.94 -5.63
N GLN A 166 25.99 -7.71 -6.53
CA GLN A 166 25.71 -7.69 -7.97
C GLN A 166 24.66 -8.77 -8.26
N ILE A 167 23.45 -8.35 -8.69
CA ILE A 167 22.40 -9.29 -9.09
C ILE A 167 22.59 -9.62 -10.57
N PRO A 168 22.85 -10.88 -10.94
CA PRO A 168 22.91 -11.26 -12.35
C PRO A 168 21.49 -11.24 -12.93
N ILE A 169 21.29 -10.50 -14.03
CA ILE A 169 20.06 -10.53 -14.80
C ILE A 169 20.24 -11.65 -15.83
N SER A 170 19.57 -12.78 -15.62
CA SER A 170 19.66 -13.93 -16.51
C SER A 170 18.43 -13.99 -17.42
N GLU A 171 18.54 -13.55 -18.67
CA GLU A 171 17.59 -13.96 -19.73
C GLU A 171 18.17 -15.18 -20.45
N ILE A 172 18.00 -16.37 -19.87
CA ILE A 172 18.27 -17.61 -20.61
C ILE A 172 17.01 -17.93 -21.41
N LYS A 173 16.98 -17.51 -22.68
CA LYS A 173 15.97 -17.97 -23.66
C LYS A 173 16.63 -18.98 -24.60
N PRO A 174 16.75 -20.27 -24.20
CA PRO A 174 17.34 -21.25 -25.08
C PRO A 174 16.42 -21.44 -26.29
N THR A 175 16.95 -21.27 -27.50
CA THR A 175 16.17 -21.50 -28.72
C THR A 175 16.20 -22.98 -29.04
N ALA A 176 15.05 -23.64 -28.94
CA ALA A 176 14.91 -25.05 -29.30
C ALA A 176 14.90 -25.21 -30.83
N THR A 177 15.76 -26.08 -31.35
CA THR A 177 15.82 -26.43 -32.77
C THR A 177 15.28 -27.83 -33.00
N TRP A 178 14.40 -28.01 -34.00
CA TRP A 178 13.96 -29.34 -34.42
C TRP A 178 15.11 -30.08 -35.10
N LEU A 179 15.41 -31.28 -34.62
CA LEU A 179 16.44 -32.14 -35.21
C LEU A 179 15.82 -32.99 -36.32
N GLY A 180 16.46 -33.05 -37.48
CA GLY A 180 15.99 -33.83 -38.65
C GLY A 180 16.28 -35.33 -38.56
N SER A 181 17.12 -35.76 -37.62
CA SER A 181 17.47 -37.17 -37.35
C SER A 181 18.12 -37.28 -35.95
N GLU A 182 18.13 -38.48 -35.37
CA GLU A 182 18.76 -38.75 -34.05
C GLU A 182 20.29 -38.64 -34.05
N GLU A 183 20.93 -38.56 -35.23
CA GLU A 183 22.39 -38.49 -35.36
C GLU A 183 22.95 -37.06 -35.25
N ALA A 184 22.09 -36.05 -35.34
CA ALA A 184 22.47 -34.65 -35.23
C ALA A 184 22.08 -34.10 -33.85
N VAL A 185 23.05 -33.52 -33.12
CA VAL A 185 22.81 -32.82 -31.85
C VAL A 185 22.73 -31.32 -32.09
N SER A 186 21.89 -30.61 -31.33
CA SER A 186 21.82 -29.15 -31.38
C SER A 186 23.05 -28.53 -30.73
N ASP A 187 23.54 -27.40 -31.26
CA ASP A 187 24.66 -26.67 -30.68
C ASP A 187 24.36 -26.18 -29.24
N GLU A 188 25.36 -26.27 -28.36
CA GLU A 188 25.27 -25.79 -26.98
C GLU A 188 25.16 -24.25 -26.95
N GLN A 189 24.07 -23.74 -26.38
CA GLN A 189 23.89 -22.30 -26.19
C GLN A 189 24.47 -21.88 -24.84
N LYS A 190 25.54 -21.09 -24.87
CA LYS A 190 26.13 -20.50 -23.67
C LYS A 190 25.14 -19.52 -23.04
N ALA A 191 24.71 -19.78 -21.80
CA ALA A 191 23.95 -18.81 -21.02
C ALA A 191 24.82 -17.58 -20.73
N LEU A 192 24.51 -16.45 -21.37
CA LEU A 192 25.19 -15.18 -21.14
C LEU A 192 24.70 -14.56 -19.82
N MET A 193 25.30 -14.94 -18.69
CA MET A 193 25.09 -14.31 -17.38
C MET A 193 25.95 -13.05 -17.19
N GLU A 194 26.07 -12.21 -18.22
CA GLU A 194 27.01 -11.07 -18.23
C GLU A 194 26.41 -9.78 -17.69
N ALA A 195 25.09 -9.62 -17.77
CA ALA A 195 24.40 -8.45 -17.24
C ALA A 195 24.35 -8.47 -15.70
N LYS A 196 25.02 -7.50 -15.07
CA LYS A 196 25.05 -7.35 -13.60
C LYS A 196 24.41 -6.05 -13.15
N LEU A 197 23.52 -6.14 -12.19
CA LEU A 197 22.82 -5.02 -11.58
C LEU A 197 23.37 -4.74 -10.18
N SER A 198 24.05 -3.61 -9.98
CA SER A 198 24.58 -3.20 -8.66
C SER A 198 23.87 -1.98 -8.07
N PHE A 199 23.29 -2.06 -6.87
CA PHE A 199 22.63 -0.91 -6.24
C PHE A 199 23.63 -0.06 -5.44
N ALA A 200 23.55 1.27 -5.61
CA ALA A 200 24.25 2.26 -4.81
C ALA A 200 23.44 2.64 -3.56
N TYR A 201 23.96 3.60 -2.78
CA TYR A 201 23.25 4.16 -1.63
C TYR A 201 22.97 5.64 -1.87
N HIS A 202 21.70 5.98 -2.04
CA HIS A 202 21.26 7.37 -2.12
C HIS A 202 20.43 7.73 -0.89
N VAL A 203 20.76 8.86 -0.28
CA VAL A 203 20.12 9.33 0.95
C VAL A 203 18.98 10.26 0.56
N LEU A 204 17.76 9.86 0.89
CA LEU A 204 16.56 10.69 0.76
C LEU A 204 16.23 11.29 2.14
N GLU A 205 16.10 12.61 2.20
CA GLU A 205 15.83 13.33 3.44
C GLU A 205 14.68 14.35 3.26
N ALA A 206 13.74 14.33 4.21
CA ALA A 206 12.73 15.38 4.36
C ALA A 206 12.78 15.94 5.79
N LYS A 207 12.73 17.28 5.92
CA LYS A 207 12.79 17.98 7.20
C LYS A 207 11.72 19.07 7.29
N VAL A 208 11.02 19.13 8.41
CA VAL A 208 10.11 20.22 8.76
C VAL A 208 10.50 20.76 10.12
N ALA A 209 10.67 22.08 10.22
CA ALA A 209 11.00 22.77 11.45
C ALA A 209 9.80 23.57 11.96
N ILE A 210 9.45 23.40 13.23
CA ILE A 210 8.37 24.09 13.92
C ILE A 210 8.99 24.96 15.00
N GLY A 211 8.62 26.24 15.07
CA GLY A 211 9.09 27.16 16.12
C GLY A 211 8.63 26.70 17.51
N LEU A 212 9.43 26.97 18.55
CA LEU A 212 9.12 26.57 19.93
C LEU A 212 7.73 27.05 20.38
N LEU A 213 7.44 28.35 20.21
CA LEU A 213 6.15 28.94 20.59
C LEU A 213 4.98 28.27 19.87
N THR A 214 5.15 28.01 18.57
CA THR A 214 4.16 27.30 17.77
C THR A 214 3.98 25.88 18.28
N SER A 215 5.07 25.14 18.53
CA SER A 215 5.00 23.77 19.05
C SER A 215 4.33 23.68 20.42
N THR A 216 4.50 24.69 21.29
CA THR A 216 3.88 24.70 22.63
C THR A 216 2.39 25.00 22.60
N VAL A 217 1.91 25.75 21.59
CA VAL A 217 0.49 26.10 21.46
C VAL A 217 -0.28 25.20 20.48
N THR A 218 0.43 24.42 19.66
CA THR A 218 -0.19 23.49 18.71
C THR A 218 -0.69 22.22 19.38
N LEU A 219 -1.89 21.78 18.99
CA LEU A 219 -2.48 20.52 19.41
C LEU A 219 -1.74 19.32 18.79
N GLN A 220 -1.79 18.16 19.45
CA GLN A 220 -1.22 16.88 19.00
C GLN A 220 -1.64 16.48 17.57
N VAL A 221 -2.81 16.92 17.11
CA VAL A 221 -3.32 16.71 15.74
C VAL A 221 -2.42 17.37 14.67
N PHE A 222 -1.81 18.52 15.00
CA PHE A 222 -0.90 19.21 14.09
C PHE A 222 0.39 18.40 13.86
N GLU A 223 0.96 17.81 14.92
CA GLU A 223 2.15 16.96 14.79
C GLU A 223 1.89 15.71 13.95
N ALA A 224 0.73 15.07 14.14
CA ALA A 224 0.30 13.95 13.30
C ALA A 224 0.17 14.37 11.82
N THR A 225 -0.35 15.58 11.56
CA THR A 225 -0.46 16.13 10.21
C THR A 225 0.92 16.38 9.60
N VAL A 226 1.87 16.91 10.37
CA VAL A 226 3.26 17.13 9.91
C VAL A 226 3.90 15.81 9.51
N VAL A 227 3.78 14.77 10.35
CA VAL A 227 4.30 13.42 10.02
C VAL A 227 3.65 12.88 8.76
N LYS A 228 2.33 13.02 8.60
CA LYS A 228 1.61 12.58 7.39
C LYS A 228 2.14 13.29 6.14
N GLN A 229 2.31 14.61 6.18
CA GLN A 229 2.84 15.36 5.04
C GLN A 229 4.29 14.99 4.71
N LEU A 230 5.09 14.73 5.75
CA LEU A 230 6.47 14.29 5.59
C LEU A 230 6.55 12.93 4.89
N LYS A 231 5.67 11.98 5.27
CA LYS A 231 5.55 10.68 4.60
C LYS A 231 5.09 10.81 3.15
N LYS A 232 4.08 11.63 2.89
CA LYS A 232 3.60 11.90 1.53
C LYS A 232 4.69 12.48 0.65
N ALA A 233 5.47 13.43 1.16
CA ALA A 233 6.61 14.01 0.44
C ALA A 233 7.69 12.96 0.11
N MET A 234 7.96 12.03 1.02
CA MET A 234 8.91 10.94 0.78
C MET A 234 8.42 9.98 -0.32
N ILE A 235 7.15 9.56 -0.29
CA ILE A 235 6.56 8.73 -1.35
C ILE A 235 6.59 9.46 -2.69
N ASP A 236 6.20 10.74 -2.70
CA ASP A 236 6.16 11.56 -3.90
C ASP A 236 7.55 11.70 -4.54
N ALA A 237 8.59 11.87 -3.71
CA ALA A 237 9.97 11.91 -4.16
C ALA A 237 10.42 10.56 -4.74
N ILE A 238 10.06 9.44 -4.11
CA ILE A 238 10.38 8.09 -4.61
C ILE A 238 9.68 7.86 -5.95
N GLU A 239 8.37 8.09 -6.07
CA GLU A 239 7.64 7.88 -7.33
C GLU A 239 8.15 8.81 -8.44
N THR A 240 8.57 10.04 -8.11
CA THR A 240 9.21 10.95 -9.06
C THR A 240 10.57 10.39 -9.51
N ALA A 241 11.39 9.87 -8.59
CA ALA A 241 12.68 9.27 -8.92
C ALA A 241 12.53 7.99 -9.76
N VAL A 242 11.53 7.16 -9.46
CA VAL A 242 11.21 5.95 -10.24
C VAL A 242 10.82 6.33 -11.68
N ALA A 243 10.08 7.42 -11.88
CA ALA A 243 9.68 7.87 -13.21
C ALA A 243 10.81 8.56 -13.99
N VAL A 244 11.43 9.58 -13.42
CA VAL A 244 12.32 10.52 -14.13
C VAL A 244 13.68 10.72 -13.45
N GLY A 245 14.02 9.91 -12.46
CA GLY A 245 15.27 10.00 -11.71
C GLY A 245 16.50 9.82 -12.61
N THR A 246 17.54 10.59 -12.30
CA THR A 246 18.76 10.68 -13.12
C THR A 246 19.77 9.55 -12.87
N GLY A 247 19.60 8.76 -11.81
CA GLY A 247 20.62 7.78 -11.37
C GLY A 247 21.84 8.37 -10.69
N VAL A 248 21.92 9.71 -10.52
CA VAL A 248 23.04 10.39 -9.86
C VAL A 248 22.55 11.00 -8.56
N GLY A 249 22.92 10.38 -7.42
CA GLY A 249 22.45 10.81 -6.11
C GLY A 249 20.98 10.49 -5.81
N GLN A 250 20.32 9.76 -6.71
CA GLN A 250 18.92 9.33 -6.65
C GLN A 250 18.72 8.11 -7.57
N PRO A 251 17.65 7.32 -7.38
CA PRO A 251 17.30 6.20 -8.27
C PRO A 251 17.32 6.55 -9.76
N LEU A 252 17.63 5.57 -10.60
CA LEU A 252 17.55 5.69 -12.06
C LEU A 252 16.10 5.43 -12.50
N GLY A 253 15.50 6.43 -13.14
CA GLY A 253 14.12 6.38 -13.57
C GLY A 253 13.92 5.53 -14.83
N PHE A 254 12.74 4.93 -14.98
CA PHE A 254 12.43 4.10 -16.14
C PHE A 254 12.40 4.85 -17.48
N THR A 255 12.39 6.19 -17.49
CA THR A 255 12.43 7.03 -18.71
C THR A 255 13.84 7.39 -19.20
N LYS A 256 14.89 6.96 -18.49
CA LYS A 256 16.28 7.38 -18.77
C LYS A 256 17.16 6.30 -19.42
N TYR A 257 16.57 5.16 -19.81
CA TYR A 257 17.28 4.12 -20.52
C TYR A 257 17.36 4.44 -22.02
N THR A 258 18.46 4.07 -22.67
CA THR A 258 18.59 4.23 -24.13
C THR A 258 18.04 2.98 -24.81
N LEU A 259 16.76 3.00 -25.20
CA LEU A 259 16.12 1.86 -25.83
C LEU A 259 16.49 1.72 -27.31
N PRO A 260 16.43 0.50 -27.89
CA PRO A 260 16.48 0.29 -29.32
C PRO A 260 15.33 1.02 -30.03
N ALA A 261 15.55 1.41 -31.29
CA ALA A 261 14.57 2.20 -32.05
C ALA A 261 13.19 1.54 -32.17
N GLU A 262 13.11 0.21 -32.16
CA GLU A 262 11.86 -0.55 -32.22
C GLU A 262 10.97 -0.35 -30.99
N GLN A 263 11.55 0.00 -29.84
CA GLN A 263 10.84 0.23 -28.58
C GLN A 263 10.51 1.70 -28.33
N VAL A 264 10.84 2.59 -29.27
CA VAL A 264 10.55 4.02 -29.17
C VAL A 264 9.50 4.39 -30.21
N ILE A 265 8.25 4.54 -29.76
CA ILE A 265 7.12 4.88 -30.62
C ILE A 265 6.88 6.38 -30.56
N SER A 266 7.12 7.05 -31.68
CA SER A 266 6.87 8.48 -31.83
C SER A 266 5.43 8.75 -32.28
N PHE A 267 4.77 9.70 -31.60
CA PHE A 267 3.40 10.13 -31.86
C PHE A 267 3.37 11.56 -32.40
N THR A 268 2.75 11.74 -33.55
CA THR A 268 2.31 13.06 -34.03
C THR A 268 0.96 13.45 -33.43
N ALA A 269 0.59 14.73 -33.52
CA ALA A 269 -0.68 15.23 -32.97
C ALA A 269 -1.91 14.54 -33.60
N ALA A 270 -1.82 14.13 -34.87
CA ALA A 270 -2.86 13.35 -35.52
C ALA A 270 -2.90 11.89 -35.03
N GLN A 271 -1.74 11.32 -34.67
CA GLN A 271 -1.63 9.93 -34.27
C GLN A 271 -2.10 9.69 -32.84
N VAL A 272 -1.81 10.62 -31.91
CA VAL A 272 -2.24 10.50 -30.51
C VAL A 272 -3.78 10.53 -30.37
N GLY A 273 -4.47 11.26 -31.26
CA GLY A 273 -5.92 11.29 -31.33
C GLY A 273 -6.53 10.16 -32.18
N SER A 274 -5.74 9.19 -32.64
CA SER A 274 -6.20 8.14 -33.54
C SER A 274 -6.02 6.74 -32.96
N VAL A 275 -7.01 5.87 -33.17
CA VAL A 275 -6.93 4.44 -32.77
C VAL A 275 -5.71 3.76 -33.39
N LYS A 276 -5.38 4.08 -34.65
CA LYS A 276 -4.24 3.49 -35.36
C LYS A 276 -2.90 3.85 -34.72
N GLY A 277 -2.77 5.04 -34.12
CA GLY A 277 -1.58 5.43 -33.38
C GLY A 277 -1.35 4.53 -32.17
N TRP A 278 -2.39 4.29 -31.38
CA TRP A 278 -2.32 3.44 -30.20
C TRP A 278 -2.19 1.95 -30.54
N ALA A 279 -2.79 1.49 -31.65
CA ALA A 279 -2.57 0.14 -32.16
C ALA A 279 -1.09 -0.11 -32.54
N ARG A 280 -0.35 0.92 -32.95
CA ARG A 280 1.10 0.81 -33.19
C ARG A 280 1.88 0.58 -31.90
N ALA A 281 1.48 1.25 -30.82
CA ALA A 281 2.11 1.05 -29.52
C ALA A 281 1.85 -0.37 -28.98
N GLU A 282 0.61 -0.88 -29.12
CA GLU A 282 0.31 -2.29 -28.78
C GLU A 282 1.08 -3.28 -29.66
N ALA A 283 1.18 -3.02 -30.96
CA ALA A 283 1.89 -3.91 -31.88
C ALA A 283 3.41 -3.98 -31.65
N ALA A 284 3.97 -3.01 -30.92
CA ALA A 284 5.39 -3.01 -30.57
C ALA A 284 5.71 -3.92 -29.37
N ILE A 285 4.68 -4.36 -28.62
CA ILE A 285 4.82 -5.28 -27.48
C ILE A 285 5.07 -6.69 -28.00
N PRO A 286 6.18 -7.35 -27.63
CA PRO A 286 6.36 -8.75 -27.94
C PRO A 286 5.36 -9.60 -27.12
N GLU A 287 4.70 -10.56 -27.77
CA GLU A 287 3.69 -11.46 -27.15
C GLU A 287 4.15 -12.08 -25.82
N ALA A 288 5.44 -12.38 -25.67
CA ALA A 288 6.02 -12.93 -24.44
C ALA A 288 5.91 -12.02 -23.19
N TYR A 289 5.66 -10.72 -23.36
CA TYR A 289 5.56 -9.74 -22.29
C TYR A 289 4.15 -9.10 -22.20
N GLU A 290 3.20 -9.57 -23.03
CA GLU A 290 1.90 -8.93 -23.20
C GLU A 290 1.05 -8.91 -21.93
N ASP A 291 1.15 -9.90 -21.05
CA ASP A 291 0.27 -10.01 -19.86
C ASP A 291 0.66 -9.06 -18.72
N GLY A 292 1.93 -8.67 -18.61
CA GLY A 292 2.46 -7.93 -17.45
C GLY A 292 2.55 -6.42 -17.64
N GLU A 293 2.45 -5.93 -18.87
CA GLU A 293 2.68 -4.51 -19.18
C GLU A 293 1.50 -3.63 -18.78
N VAL A 294 1.81 -2.44 -18.27
CA VAL A 294 0.83 -1.43 -17.89
C VAL A 294 1.22 -0.09 -18.52
N TYR A 295 0.22 0.69 -18.94
CA TYR A 295 0.46 2.05 -19.42
C TYR A 295 0.67 3.00 -18.23
N LEU A 296 1.78 3.74 -18.25
CA LEU A 296 2.01 4.89 -17.37
C LEU A 296 2.01 6.17 -18.20
N MET A 297 1.13 7.11 -17.86
CA MET A 297 1.06 8.40 -18.57
C MET A 297 0.44 9.50 -17.69
N ASN A 298 0.53 10.75 -18.14
CA ASN A 298 -0.14 11.86 -17.46
C ASN A 298 -1.68 11.78 -17.57
N LYS A 299 -2.38 12.25 -16.53
CA LYS A 299 -3.85 12.36 -16.53
C LYS A 299 -4.39 13.20 -17.70
N GLN A 300 -3.72 14.29 -18.07
CA GLN A 300 -4.09 15.12 -19.21
C GLN A 300 -4.15 14.31 -20.50
N THR A 301 -3.13 13.50 -20.78
CA THR A 301 -3.06 12.66 -21.97
C THR A 301 -4.23 11.66 -22.00
N TRP A 302 -4.52 11.03 -20.87
CA TRP A 302 -5.65 10.12 -20.74
C TRP A 302 -7.00 10.81 -21.00
N GLU A 303 -7.28 11.95 -20.36
CA GLU A 303 -8.58 12.59 -20.50
C GLU A 303 -8.77 13.27 -21.86
N MET A 304 -7.73 13.92 -22.40
CA MET A 304 -7.80 14.75 -23.61
C MET A 304 -7.65 13.97 -24.92
N HIS A 305 -6.90 12.86 -24.92
CA HIS A 305 -6.59 12.14 -26.16
C HIS A 305 -7.17 10.73 -26.22
N LEU A 306 -7.36 10.07 -25.07
CA LEU A 306 -7.86 8.69 -25.00
C LEU A 306 -9.34 8.61 -24.64
N ASN A 307 -9.74 9.22 -23.51
CA ASN A 307 -11.10 9.15 -23.00
C ASN A 307 -12.08 10.02 -23.79
N SER A 308 -11.61 11.07 -24.45
CA SER A 308 -12.43 11.98 -25.27
C SER A 308 -12.26 11.75 -26.78
N MET A 309 -11.65 10.62 -27.18
CA MET A 309 -11.47 10.29 -28.59
C MET A 309 -12.84 10.11 -29.26
N VAL A 310 -13.04 10.80 -30.39
CA VAL A 310 -14.25 10.71 -31.21
C VAL A 310 -13.92 10.26 -32.62
N ASP A 311 -14.88 9.60 -33.27
CA ASP A 311 -14.82 9.30 -34.69
C ASP A 311 -15.17 10.54 -35.53
N SER A 312 -15.13 10.40 -36.86
CA SER A 312 -15.49 11.48 -37.78
C SER A 312 -16.96 11.93 -37.69
N ALA A 313 -17.82 11.13 -37.05
CA ALA A 313 -19.23 11.45 -36.81
C ALA A 313 -19.47 12.06 -35.42
N GLY A 314 -18.41 12.26 -34.61
CA GLY A 314 -18.50 12.80 -33.25
C GLY A 314 -18.92 11.77 -32.20
N GLN A 315 -19.00 10.48 -32.55
CA GLN A 315 -19.27 9.42 -31.61
C GLN A 315 -18.01 9.09 -30.84
N LYS A 316 -18.12 8.94 -29.52
CA LYS A 316 -17.00 8.55 -28.67
C LYS A 316 -16.52 7.14 -29.04
N ILE A 317 -15.22 7.01 -29.29
CA ILE A 317 -14.57 5.72 -29.53
C ILE A 317 -14.27 5.07 -28.18
N GLY A 318 -14.78 3.85 -27.97
CA GLY A 318 -14.62 3.09 -26.72
C GLY A 318 -13.21 2.52 -26.46
N LEU A 319 -12.17 3.14 -27.01
CA LEU A 319 -10.78 2.70 -26.88
C LEU A 319 -10.30 2.78 -25.42
N GLY A 320 -10.51 3.94 -24.81
CA GLY A 320 -10.35 4.16 -23.38
C GLY A 320 -11.67 3.91 -22.66
N LYS A 321 -11.72 2.86 -21.83
CA LYS A 321 -12.87 2.55 -20.98
C LYS A 321 -12.48 2.59 -19.51
N ILE A 322 -13.44 2.89 -18.66
CA ILE A 322 -13.29 2.76 -17.21
C ILE A 322 -14.13 1.55 -16.81
N ASN A 323 -13.54 0.58 -16.12
CA ASN A 323 -14.27 -0.58 -15.64
C ASN A 323 -15.11 -0.26 -14.39
N GLU A 324 -15.93 -1.21 -13.95
CA GLU A 324 -16.79 -1.06 -12.76
C GLU A 324 -16.00 -0.79 -11.46
N LYS A 325 -14.71 -1.13 -11.43
CA LYS A 325 -13.78 -0.86 -10.32
C LYS A 325 -13.11 0.51 -10.41
N GLY A 326 -13.44 1.33 -11.40
CA GLY A 326 -12.82 2.64 -11.63
C GLY A 326 -11.41 2.59 -12.24
N GLN A 327 -10.95 1.42 -12.69
CA GLN A 327 -9.67 1.27 -13.38
C GLN A 327 -9.81 1.70 -14.84
N LYS A 328 -8.81 2.45 -15.30
CA LYS A 328 -8.71 2.90 -16.68
C LYS A 328 -8.11 1.76 -17.51
N ILE A 329 -8.75 1.45 -18.62
CA ILE A 329 -8.36 0.37 -19.53
C ILE A 329 -8.23 0.92 -20.94
N LEU A 330 -7.11 0.64 -21.59
CA LEU A 330 -6.85 0.93 -22.99
C LEU A 330 -6.58 -0.40 -23.71
N ASN A 331 -7.37 -0.75 -24.72
CA ASN A 331 -7.20 -1.99 -25.49
C ASN A 331 -7.10 -3.29 -24.67
N GLY A 332 -7.64 -3.32 -23.45
CA GLY A 332 -7.56 -4.48 -22.54
C GLY A 332 -6.46 -4.36 -21.48
N ARG A 333 -5.55 -3.39 -21.61
CA ARG A 333 -4.46 -3.11 -20.68
C ARG A 333 -4.83 -2.04 -19.67
N GLU A 334 -4.33 -2.15 -18.44
CA GLU A 334 -4.53 -1.12 -17.41
C GLU A 334 -3.74 0.15 -17.73
N VAL A 335 -4.33 1.32 -17.42
CA VAL A 335 -3.67 2.62 -17.51
C VAL A 335 -3.56 3.26 -16.13
N ILE A 336 -2.33 3.45 -15.67
CA ILE A 336 -2.01 4.20 -14.45
C ILE A 336 -1.68 5.64 -14.84
N THR A 337 -2.51 6.57 -14.37
CA THR A 337 -2.22 7.99 -14.55
C THR A 337 -1.38 8.53 -13.40
N ILE A 338 -0.19 9.04 -13.74
CA ILE A 338 0.77 9.66 -12.84
C ILE A 338 1.02 11.13 -13.23
N ASP A 339 1.13 12.01 -12.24
CA ASP A 339 1.39 13.45 -12.51
C ASP A 339 2.90 13.74 -12.71
N LYS A 340 3.73 12.69 -12.78
CA LYS A 340 5.20 12.77 -12.84
C LYS A 340 5.76 12.79 -14.27
N LEU A 341 4.94 12.44 -15.25
CA LEU A 341 5.26 12.56 -16.68
C LEU A 341 4.56 13.78 -17.27
N PRO A 342 5.14 14.45 -18.28
CA PRO A 342 4.46 15.52 -18.98
C PRO A 342 3.24 14.98 -19.73
N GLY A 343 2.17 15.78 -19.81
CA GLY A 343 1.09 15.51 -20.75
C GLY A 343 1.55 15.69 -22.19
N TYR A 344 0.95 14.97 -23.14
CA TYR A 344 1.32 15.05 -24.56
C TYR A 344 1.39 16.50 -25.09
N ASP A 345 0.43 17.34 -24.71
CA ASP A 345 0.39 18.74 -25.17
C ASP A 345 1.54 19.58 -24.59
N ASN A 346 1.96 19.25 -23.37
CA ASN A 346 3.01 19.97 -22.63
C ASN A 346 4.42 19.41 -22.86
N ALA A 347 4.54 18.20 -23.39
CA ALA A 347 5.81 17.57 -23.71
C ALA A 347 6.50 18.29 -24.88
N ALA A 348 7.82 18.43 -24.84
CA ALA A 348 8.60 18.90 -25.98
C ALA A 348 8.77 17.78 -27.02
N ALA A 349 9.21 18.11 -28.23
CA ALA A 349 9.56 17.10 -29.23
C ALA A 349 10.71 16.23 -28.70
N GLY A 350 10.56 14.91 -28.81
CA GLY A 350 11.48 13.92 -28.25
C GLY A 350 11.25 13.56 -26.79
N ASP A 351 10.41 14.29 -26.05
CA ASP A 351 10.10 13.95 -24.65
C ASP A 351 9.18 12.73 -24.55
N VAL A 352 9.44 11.89 -23.55
CA VAL A 352 8.59 10.75 -23.18
C VAL A 352 7.37 11.26 -22.42
N PHE A 353 6.18 11.13 -23.00
CA PHE A 353 4.90 11.52 -22.38
C PHE A 353 4.14 10.32 -21.79
N GLY A 354 4.52 9.11 -22.17
CA GLY A 354 3.96 7.86 -21.67
C GLY A 354 4.90 6.68 -21.88
N VAL A 355 4.70 5.63 -21.12
CA VAL A 355 5.54 4.42 -21.13
C VAL A 355 4.66 3.19 -20.98
N LEU A 356 4.97 2.12 -21.71
CA LEU A 356 4.49 0.77 -21.38
C LEU A 356 5.62 0.06 -20.65
N ILE A 357 5.29 -0.48 -19.48
CA ILE A 357 6.27 -1.09 -18.58
C ILE A 357 5.56 -2.11 -17.69
N ASN A 358 6.21 -3.23 -17.44
CA ASN A 358 5.89 -4.04 -16.28
C ASN A 358 6.57 -3.43 -15.05
N LEU A 359 5.79 -2.90 -14.11
CA LEU A 359 6.31 -2.24 -12.92
C LEU A 359 7.06 -3.20 -11.99
N GLU A 360 6.77 -4.50 -12.06
CA GLU A 360 7.48 -5.52 -11.26
C GLU A 360 8.96 -5.62 -11.65
N ASP A 361 9.31 -5.27 -12.89
CA ASP A 361 10.69 -5.26 -13.37
C ASP A 361 11.50 -4.08 -12.80
N TYR A 362 10.83 -3.08 -12.20
CA TYR A 362 11.51 -2.02 -11.46
C TYR A 362 11.81 -2.49 -10.03
N ILE A 363 13.10 -2.56 -9.69
CA ILE A 363 13.55 -2.96 -8.37
C ILE A 363 13.95 -1.72 -7.59
N ILE A 364 13.30 -1.51 -6.45
CA ILE A 364 13.77 -0.57 -5.42
C ILE A 364 14.45 -1.36 -4.30
N ASN A 365 15.68 -1.00 -4.01
CA ASN A 365 16.46 -1.55 -2.92
C ASN A 365 16.51 -0.54 -1.77
N SER A 366 15.94 -0.90 -0.62
CA SER A 366 15.95 -0.09 0.60
C SER A 366 16.64 -0.86 1.72
N ASN A 367 17.84 -0.41 2.09
CA ASN A 367 18.61 -1.01 3.19
C ASN A 367 18.28 -0.36 4.55
N LEU A 368 17.65 0.82 4.54
CA LEU A 368 17.18 1.50 5.74
C LEU A 368 15.68 1.76 5.62
N ASN A 369 14.89 1.01 6.39
CA ASN A 369 13.49 1.33 6.65
C ASN A 369 13.39 2.80 7.09
N MET A 370 12.37 3.51 6.59
CA MET A 370 12.21 4.96 6.82
C MET A 370 12.44 5.32 8.29
N TYR A 371 13.54 6.02 8.57
CA TYR A 371 13.90 6.45 9.89
C TYR A 371 13.30 7.82 10.15
N TYR A 372 12.55 7.96 11.24
CA TYR A 372 11.98 9.23 11.66
C TYR A 372 12.53 9.64 13.02
N LYS A 373 12.98 10.89 13.13
CA LYS A 373 13.46 11.48 14.38
C LYS A 373 12.89 12.89 14.56
N LYS A 374 12.28 13.12 15.71
CA LYS A 374 11.96 14.45 16.24
C LYS A 374 13.07 14.85 17.21
N TYR A 375 13.67 16.03 17.05
CA TYR A 375 14.65 16.55 18.00
C TYR A 375 14.54 18.07 18.11
N TYR A 376 14.95 18.60 19.25
CA TYR A 376 15.03 20.04 19.46
C TYR A 376 16.38 20.56 19.00
N ASN A 377 16.38 21.65 18.23
CA ASN A 377 17.57 22.37 17.83
C ASN A 377 17.72 23.59 18.74
N GLU A 378 18.65 23.49 19.67
CA GLU A 378 18.98 24.52 20.67
C GLU A 378 19.44 25.82 20.00
N ASP A 379 20.27 25.74 18.95
CA ASP A 379 20.82 26.92 18.27
C ASP A 379 19.74 27.77 17.58
N LYS A 380 18.65 27.13 17.13
CA LYS A 380 17.58 27.76 16.35
C LYS A 380 16.25 27.85 17.08
N ASN A 381 16.19 27.35 18.32
CA ASN A 381 14.98 27.24 19.14
C ASN A 381 13.77 26.65 18.39
N LYS A 382 14.00 25.51 17.72
CA LYS A 382 13.01 24.86 16.83
C LYS A 382 12.95 23.37 17.06
N TRP A 383 11.74 22.81 17.03
CA TRP A 383 11.53 21.37 16.90
C TRP A 383 11.68 20.96 15.45
N ILE A 384 12.58 20.01 15.17
CA ILE A 384 12.83 19.48 13.83
C ILE A 384 12.28 18.07 13.74
N HIS A 385 11.38 17.87 12.78
CA HIS A 385 10.88 16.58 12.33
C HIS A 385 11.70 16.17 11.11
N LYS A 386 12.48 15.09 11.22
CA LYS A 386 13.34 14.58 10.15
C LYS A 386 12.93 13.16 9.78
N ALA A 387 12.65 12.90 8.50
CA ALA A 387 12.64 11.55 7.95
C ALA A 387 13.87 11.33 7.06
N LEU A 388 14.42 10.13 7.11
CA LEU A 388 15.59 9.72 6.36
C LEU A 388 15.38 8.29 5.85
N MET A 389 15.73 8.06 4.60
CA MET A 389 15.74 6.74 3.98
C MET A 389 17.00 6.60 3.14
N ILE A 390 17.51 5.38 3.04
CA ILE A 390 18.57 5.04 2.09
C ILE A 390 17.98 4.06 1.10
N ALA A 391 17.82 4.51 -0.13
CA ALA A 391 17.23 3.71 -1.19
C ALA A 391 17.94 3.99 -2.51
N ASP A 392 18.04 2.97 -3.35
CA ASP A 392 18.40 3.08 -4.75
C ASP A 392 17.43 2.22 -5.57
N GLY A 393 17.23 2.55 -6.83
CA GLY A 393 16.24 1.87 -7.65
C GLY A 393 16.60 1.93 -9.13
N LYS A 394 16.30 0.85 -9.82
CA LYS A 394 16.50 0.71 -11.26
C LYS A 394 15.75 -0.48 -11.81
N MET A 395 15.53 -0.45 -13.12
CA MET A 395 14.97 -1.56 -13.86
C MET A 395 15.93 -2.75 -13.83
N ALA A 396 15.38 -3.96 -13.89
CA ALA A 396 16.11 -5.19 -14.15
C ALA A 396 16.60 -5.27 -15.61
N ILE A 397 17.23 -4.21 -16.09
CA ILE A 397 17.79 -4.08 -17.44
C ILE A 397 19.31 -4.08 -17.31
N GLY A 398 19.95 -4.92 -18.12
CA GLY A 398 21.41 -4.96 -18.22
C GLY A 398 21.89 -4.67 -19.64
N GLU A 399 23.10 -4.13 -19.74
CA GLU A 399 23.80 -3.95 -21.02
C GLU A 399 24.81 -5.08 -21.20
N VAL A 400 24.73 -5.78 -22.32
CA VAL A 400 25.68 -6.81 -22.73
C VAL A 400 26.39 -6.37 -24.02
N PRO A 401 27.73 -6.39 -24.08
CA PRO A 401 28.44 -6.07 -25.31
C PRO A 401 28.24 -7.18 -26.37
N ASP A 402 27.78 -6.81 -27.57
CA ASP A 402 27.44 -7.74 -28.67
C ASP A 402 28.39 -7.62 -29.87
N GLY A 403 29.67 -7.28 -29.64
CA GLY A 403 30.70 -7.17 -30.68
C GLY A 403 30.56 -6.01 -31.68
N VAL A 404 29.35 -5.45 -31.86
CA VAL A 404 29.02 -4.31 -32.73
C VAL A 404 28.45 -3.12 -31.93
N GLY A 405 28.07 -3.34 -30.66
CA GLY A 405 27.53 -2.32 -29.75
C GLY A 405 27.10 -2.90 -28.39
N THR A 406 26.29 -2.17 -27.61
CA THR A 406 25.63 -2.66 -26.39
C THR A 406 24.21 -3.11 -26.68
N LYS A 407 23.88 -4.35 -26.31
CA LYS A 407 22.54 -4.93 -26.38
C LYS A 407 21.88 -4.87 -25.01
N LEU A 408 20.65 -4.36 -24.95
CA LEU A 408 19.87 -4.38 -23.71
C LEU A 408 19.22 -5.76 -23.51
N VAL A 409 19.38 -6.27 -22.29
CA VAL A 409 18.80 -7.53 -21.80
C VAL A 409 17.79 -7.18 -20.71
N GLY A 410 16.62 -7.80 -20.73
CA GLY A 410 15.52 -7.51 -19.79
C GLY A 410 14.67 -6.28 -20.15
N ALA A 411 15.02 -5.50 -21.17
CA ALA A 411 14.28 -4.30 -21.57
C ALA A 411 13.10 -4.56 -22.53
N LYS A 412 12.84 -5.82 -22.92
CA LYS A 412 11.96 -6.14 -24.06
C LYS A 412 10.50 -5.70 -23.88
N GLY A 413 10.01 -5.61 -22.65
CA GLY A 413 8.67 -5.09 -22.34
C GLY A 413 8.61 -3.62 -21.95
N LEU A 414 9.72 -2.87 -22.11
CA LEU A 414 9.78 -1.43 -21.88
C LEU A 414 9.66 -0.69 -23.21
N ILE A 415 8.59 0.09 -23.39
CA ILE A 415 8.33 0.86 -24.61
C ILE A 415 8.09 2.32 -24.26
N TYR A 416 8.75 3.23 -24.98
CA TYR A 416 8.58 4.67 -24.81
C TYR A 416 7.60 5.25 -25.82
N LEU A 417 6.68 6.07 -25.33
CA LEU A 417 5.80 6.91 -26.14
C LEU A 417 6.35 8.33 -26.11
N THR A 418 6.92 8.75 -27.24
CA THR A 418 7.56 10.06 -27.40
C THR A 418 6.76 10.97 -28.30
N LYS A 419 6.83 12.27 -28.05
CA LYS A 419 6.25 13.26 -28.96
C LYS A 419 7.17 13.44 -30.16
N ALA A 420 6.58 13.38 -31.37
CA ALA A 420 7.29 13.62 -32.62
C ALA A 420 7.82 15.04 -32.76
#